data_AF-A0A412WEZ6-F1
#
_entry.id   AF-A0A412WEZ6-F1
#
_cell.length_a   1.000
_cell.length_b   1.000
_cell.length_c   1.000
_cell.angle_alpha   90.00
_cell.angle_beta   90.00
_cell.angle_gamma   90.00
#
_symmetry.space_group_name_H-M   'P 1'
#
loop_
_entity.id
_entity.type
_entity.pdbx_description
1 polymer ?
#
loop_
_entity_poly.entity_id
_entity_poly.type
_entity_poly.pdbx_seq_one_letter_code
_entity_poly.pdbx_strand_id
1 'polypeptide(L)'
;MKTDDLTPDQLYNLLLELDAQTAARLKRLYSEFSKEIANIPGVKSYLFGKKLKSFSDINGIKGIDGKIDKLIDEIYSIVTSAQETAWRIGEKVTETLVLSKISTELADNLRKSGLFKHRNKAMDAFKFNKDKFDISTRVWKDGIKAQIEESVQLAVSNGESAQKLSKDLREYLQEPKKLFRRIRDKETGELKLSKAAKQYHPGQGVYRSSYMNARRLAATEINNSYRMAEWESYQNNPVIVGFQIRLSNNHTLKNPKTGKPEPFIDICDYAQGRYPKDFVWYGWHPHCRCIMTPIFATQEDIAAMTQAILDGKEPTTVKPKMITDIPDKFIKWSQTHKKQISGWSALPYYVTNNPKYAEKYFIYPKVFKDL
;
A
#
# COMPACT_ATOMS: atom_id res chain seq x y z
N MET A 1 -18.28 -15.34 -14.11
CA MET A 1 -17.79 -15.05 -15.48
C MET A 1 -17.00 -16.27 -15.95
N LYS A 2 -17.30 -16.82 -17.14
CA LYS A 2 -16.51 -17.93 -17.71
C LYS A 2 -15.32 -17.33 -18.46
N THR A 3 -14.11 -17.49 -17.93
CA THR A 3 -12.88 -16.89 -18.49
C THR A 3 -11.87 -17.91 -18.99
N ASP A 4 -12.14 -19.21 -18.80
CA ASP A 4 -11.14 -20.26 -18.99
C ASP A 4 -10.75 -20.50 -20.45
N ASP A 5 -11.66 -20.21 -21.37
CA ASP A 5 -11.50 -20.45 -22.81
C ASP A 5 -11.15 -19.18 -23.61
N LEU A 6 -10.91 -18.06 -22.92
CA LEU A 6 -10.68 -16.77 -23.57
C LEU A 6 -9.21 -16.55 -23.92
N THR A 7 -8.96 -15.95 -25.09
CA THR A 7 -7.63 -15.50 -25.50
C THR A 7 -7.17 -14.30 -24.67
N PRO A 8 -5.85 -13.98 -24.61
CA PRO A 8 -5.36 -12.79 -23.94
C PRO A 8 -6.07 -11.50 -24.42
N ASP A 9 -6.29 -11.35 -25.73
CA ASP A 9 -6.96 -10.17 -26.29
C ASP A 9 -8.44 -10.06 -25.85
N GLN A 10 -9.16 -11.19 -25.79
CA GLN A 10 -10.53 -11.21 -25.28
C GLN A 10 -10.57 -10.83 -23.79
N LEU A 11 -9.62 -11.32 -22.99
CA LEU A 11 -9.50 -10.96 -21.57
C LEU A 11 -9.13 -9.48 -21.39
N TYR A 12 -8.26 -8.92 -22.23
CA TYR A 12 -7.98 -7.48 -22.23
C TYR A 12 -9.21 -6.64 -22.59
N ASN A 13 -10.01 -7.08 -23.56
CA ASN A 13 -11.27 -6.41 -23.88
C ASN A 13 -12.25 -6.45 -22.70
N LEU A 14 -12.33 -7.56 -21.96
CA LEU A 14 -13.14 -7.63 -20.73
C LEU A 14 -12.69 -6.62 -19.67
N LEU A 15 -11.38 -6.34 -19.54
CA LEU A 15 -10.89 -5.28 -18.65
C LEU A 15 -11.39 -3.89 -19.08
N LEU A 16 -11.34 -3.61 -20.39
CA LEU A 16 -11.82 -2.33 -20.93
C LEU A 16 -13.34 -2.18 -20.76
N GLU A 17 -14.10 -3.25 -21.00
CA GLU A 17 -15.55 -3.26 -20.77
C GLU A 17 -15.90 -3.07 -19.30
N LEU A 18 -15.17 -3.73 -18.40
CA LEU A 18 -15.35 -3.59 -16.96
C LEU A 18 -15.11 -2.15 -16.49
N ASP A 19 -14.07 -1.49 -16.99
CA ASP A 19 -13.79 -0.09 -16.70
C ASP A 19 -14.93 0.82 -17.17
N ALA A 20 -15.38 0.66 -18.42
CA ALA A 20 -16.50 1.42 -18.97
C ALA A 20 -17.81 1.20 -18.18
N GLN A 21 -18.11 -0.05 -17.81
CA GLN A 21 -19.28 -0.39 -16.99
C GLN A 21 -19.19 0.22 -15.59
N THR A 22 -18.01 0.20 -14.98
CA THR A 22 -17.76 0.79 -13.66
C THR A 22 -18.00 2.29 -13.69
N ALA A 23 -17.42 2.99 -14.67
CA ALA A 23 -17.64 4.42 -14.89
C ALA A 23 -19.13 4.74 -15.12
N ALA A 24 -19.84 3.94 -15.92
CA ALA A 24 -21.27 4.12 -16.15
C ALA A 24 -22.12 3.89 -14.89
N ARG A 25 -21.76 2.91 -14.05
CA ARG A 25 -22.42 2.67 -12.76
C ARG A 25 -22.20 3.83 -11.79
N LEU A 26 -20.97 4.32 -11.66
CA LEU A 26 -20.67 5.49 -10.82
C LEU A 26 -21.43 6.73 -11.29
N LYS A 27 -21.47 7.00 -12.61
CA LYS A 27 -22.22 8.13 -13.16
C LYS A 27 -23.72 8.05 -12.86
N ARG A 28 -24.31 6.85 -12.97
CA ARG A 28 -25.72 6.62 -12.60
C ARG A 28 -25.95 6.87 -11.12
N LEU A 29 -25.11 6.30 -10.26
CA LEU A 29 -25.17 6.48 -8.82
C LEU A 29 -25.12 7.97 -8.42
N TYR A 30 -24.20 8.75 -8.98
CA TYR A 30 -24.15 10.20 -8.75
C TYR A 30 -25.39 10.94 -9.24
N SER A 31 -25.95 10.53 -10.38
CA SER A 31 -27.19 11.12 -10.91
C SER A 31 -28.39 10.82 -10.00
N GLU A 32 -28.48 9.60 -9.50
CA GLU A 32 -29.52 9.16 -8.56
C GLU A 32 -29.40 9.90 -7.24
N PHE A 33 -28.20 9.94 -6.65
CA PHE A 33 -27.92 10.72 -5.44
C PHE A 33 -28.31 12.20 -5.61
N SER A 34 -27.94 12.82 -6.74
CA SER A 34 -28.29 14.22 -7.01
C SER A 34 -29.81 14.43 -7.06
N LYS A 35 -30.56 13.51 -7.67
CA LYS A 35 -32.02 13.54 -7.70
C LYS A 35 -32.62 13.32 -6.31
N GLU A 36 -32.05 12.43 -5.51
CA GLU A 36 -32.50 12.18 -4.15
C GLU A 36 -32.30 13.40 -3.25
N ILE A 37 -31.13 14.04 -3.31
CA ILE A 37 -30.83 15.27 -2.57
C ILE A 37 -31.75 16.40 -3.01
N ALA A 38 -31.94 16.60 -4.32
CA ALA A 38 -32.81 17.66 -4.85
C ALA A 38 -34.27 17.52 -4.43
N ASN A 39 -34.72 16.30 -4.07
CA ASN A 39 -36.07 16.03 -3.61
C ASN A 39 -36.26 16.15 -2.09
N ILE A 40 -35.19 16.34 -1.31
CA ILE A 40 -35.33 16.61 0.14
C ILE A 40 -36.13 17.90 0.33
N PRO A 41 -37.18 17.94 1.18
CA PRO A 41 -38.08 19.09 1.27
C PRO A 41 -37.38 20.44 1.46
N GLY A 42 -36.38 20.51 2.34
CA GLY A 42 -35.59 21.73 2.56
C GLY A 42 -34.78 22.13 1.33
N VAL A 43 -34.12 21.18 0.67
CA VAL A 43 -33.33 21.42 -0.55
C VAL A 43 -34.24 21.82 -1.72
N LYS A 44 -35.36 21.10 -1.90
CA LYS A 44 -36.36 21.38 -2.94
C LYS A 44 -36.97 22.78 -2.77
N SER A 45 -37.25 23.18 -1.54
CA SER A 45 -37.74 24.52 -1.22
C SER A 45 -36.70 25.62 -1.51
N TYR A 46 -35.41 25.33 -1.31
CA TYR A 46 -34.31 26.23 -1.70
C TYR A 46 -34.18 26.35 -3.22
N LEU A 47 -34.11 25.22 -3.93
CA LEU A 47 -33.90 25.17 -5.39
C LEU A 47 -35.07 25.77 -6.17
N PHE A 48 -36.31 25.54 -5.72
CA PHE A 48 -37.52 25.85 -6.52
C PHE A 48 -38.49 26.81 -5.83
N GLY A 49 -38.42 26.98 -4.51
CA GLY A 49 -39.46 27.63 -3.71
C GLY A 49 -39.21 29.09 -3.31
N LYS A 50 -38.03 29.66 -3.59
CA LYS A 50 -37.60 31.02 -3.17
C LYS A 50 -37.72 31.32 -1.65
N LYS A 51 -37.98 30.31 -0.79
CA LYS A 51 -38.20 30.46 0.66
C LYS A 51 -36.91 30.46 1.48
N LEU A 52 -35.87 29.76 1.03
CA LEU A 52 -34.54 29.78 1.62
C LEU A 52 -33.66 30.67 0.72
N LYS A 53 -32.97 31.65 1.32
CA LYS A 53 -32.34 32.75 0.57
C LYS A 53 -30.82 32.63 0.50
N SER A 54 -30.21 31.77 1.31
CA SER A 54 -28.77 31.56 1.32
C SER A 54 -28.40 30.07 1.38
N PHE A 55 -27.23 29.72 0.82
CA PHE A 55 -26.70 28.35 0.87
C PHE A 55 -26.46 27.88 2.32
N SER A 56 -26.17 28.81 3.24
CA SER A 56 -26.05 28.51 4.69
C SER A 56 -27.36 27.99 5.30
N ASP A 57 -28.52 28.28 4.71
CA ASP A 57 -29.81 27.79 5.19
C ASP A 57 -30.03 26.29 4.91
N ILE A 58 -29.12 25.66 4.15
CA ILE A 58 -29.12 24.23 3.80
C ILE A 58 -28.32 23.42 4.84
N ASN A 59 -27.46 24.07 5.62
CA ASN A 59 -26.68 23.41 6.67
C ASN A 59 -27.61 22.88 7.77
N GLY A 60 -27.49 21.58 8.08
CA GLY A 60 -28.28 20.93 9.14
C GLY A 60 -29.65 20.41 8.68
N ILE A 61 -29.95 20.37 7.37
CA ILE A 61 -31.12 19.66 6.87
C ILE A 61 -30.95 18.16 7.14
N LYS A 62 -31.83 17.62 8.00
CA LYS A 62 -31.85 16.19 8.34
C LYS A 62 -32.00 15.32 7.10
N GLY A 63 -31.20 14.25 7.04
CA GLY A 63 -31.26 13.23 5.99
C GLY A 63 -30.29 13.43 4.82
N ILE A 64 -29.53 14.53 4.77
CA ILE A 64 -28.43 14.69 3.81
C ILE A 64 -27.27 13.77 4.18
N ASP A 65 -26.82 13.80 5.44
CA ASP A 65 -25.64 13.04 5.89
C ASP A 65 -25.81 11.53 5.63
N GLY A 66 -26.94 10.94 6.03
CA GLY A 66 -27.18 9.52 5.77
C GLY A 66 -27.28 9.15 4.28
N LYS A 67 -27.61 10.09 3.39
CA LYS A 67 -27.54 9.87 1.94
C LYS A 67 -26.12 9.97 1.41
N ILE A 68 -25.29 10.85 1.99
CA ILE A 68 -23.86 10.93 1.68
C ILE A 68 -23.17 9.64 2.12
N ASP A 69 -23.46 9.16 3.33
CA ASP A 69 -22.90 7.89 3.84
C ASP A 69 -23.27 6.72 2.92
N LYS A 70 -24.57 6.62 2.54
CA LYS A 70 -25.02 5.61 1.58
C LYS A 70 -24.31 5.72 0.22
N LEU A 71 -24.13 6.94 -0.30
CA LEU A 71 -23.39 7.15 -1.55
C LEU A 71 -21.95 6.65 -1.43
N ILE A 72 -21.28 6.95 -0.31
CA ILE A 72 -19.90 6.51 -0.04
C ILE A 72 -19.83 4.98 -0.01
N ASP A 73 -20.75 4.33 0.70
CA ASP A 73 -20.83 2.87 0.78
C ASP A 73 -21.07 2.22 -0.59
N GLU A 74 -21.97 2.78 -1.41
CA GLU A 74 -22.27 2.28 -2.76
C GLU A 74 -21.10 2.50 -3.72
N ILE A 75 -20.41 3.65 -3.66
CA ILE A 75 -19.16 3.89 -4.40
C ILE A 75 -18.11 2.85 -4.00
N TYR A 76 -17.89 2.67 -2.70
CA TYR A 76 -16.92 1.71 -2.17
C TYR A 76 -17.21 0.29 -2.66
N SER A 77 -18.47 -0.14 -2.62
CA SER A 77 -18.92 -1.45 -3.09
C SER A 77 -18.70 -1.64 -4.60
N ILE A 78 -19.06 -0.64 -5.43
CA ILE A 78 -18.86 -0.68 -6.88
C ILE A 78 -17.37 -0.78 -7.22
N VAL A 79 -16.55 0.09 -6.62
CA VAL A 79 -15.10 0.14 -6.88
C VAL A 79 -14.44 -1.15 -6.44
N THR A 80 -14.67 -1.60 -5.21
CA THR A 80 -14.09 -2.84 -4.69
C THR A 80 -14.48 -4.03 -5.56
N SER A 81 -15.76 -4.20 -5.90
CA SER A 81 -16.21 -5.31 -6.76
C SER A 81 -15.59 -5.28 -8.16
N ALA A 82 -15.45 -4.09 -8.75
CA ALA A 82 -14.80 -3.92 -10.05
C ALA A 82 -13.33 -4.31 -9.97
N GLN A 83 -12.62 -3.92 -8.91
CA GLN A 83 -11.23 -4.30 -8.70
C GLN A 83 -11.04 -5.79 -8.50
N GLU A 84 -11.89 -6.44 -7.70
CA GLU A 84 -11.81 -7.89 -7.53
C GLU A 84 -12.00 -8.63 -8.85
N THR A 85 -12.90 -8.11 -9.70
CA THR A 85 -13.11 -8.64 -11.05
C THR A 85 -11.91 -8.39 -11.95
N ALA A 86 -11.37 -7.17 -11.95
CA ALA A 86 -10.20 -6.79 -12.75
C ALA A 86 -8.96 -7.60 -12.37
N TRP A 87 -8.76 -7.83 -11.07
CA TRP A 87 -7.68 -8.67 -10.55
C TRP A 87 -7.77 -10.10 -11.10
N ARG A 88 -8.96 -10.72 -11.01
CA ARG A 88 -9.21 -12.07 -11.54
C ARG A 88 -8.98 -12.15 -13.06
N ILE A 89 -9.41 -11.13 -13.82
CA ILE A 89 -9.14 -11.08 -15.26
C ILE A 89 -7.64 -10.96 -15.52
N GLY A 90 -6.94 -10.06 -14.82
CA GLY A 90 -5.50 -9.86 -14.97
C GLY A 90 -4.67 -11.10 -14.59
N GLU A 91 -5.09 -11.85 -13.56
CA GLU A 91 -4.53 -13.15 -13.24
C GLU A 91 -4.72 -14.13 -14.39
N LYS A 92 -5.92 -14.19 -14.97
CA LYS A 92 -6.19 -15.08 -16.10
C LYS A 92 -5.40 -14.68 -17.35
N VAL A 93 -5.25 -13.39 -17.64
CA VAL A 93 -4.38 -12.89 -18.72
C VAL A 93 -2.96 -13.43 -18.52
N THR A 94 -2.43 -13.28 -17.30
CA THR A 94 -1.07 -13.72 -16.97
C THR A 94 -0.94 -15.23 -17.08
N GLU A 95 -1.90 -15.99 -16.56
CA GLU A 95 -1.96 -17.45 -16.69
C GLU A 95 -1.96 -17.86 -18.17
N THR A 96 -2.88 -17.34 -18.98
CA THR A 96 -3.00 -17.69 -20.41
C THR A 96 -1.71 -17.34 -21.17
N LEU A 97 -1.11 -16.17 -20.90
CA LEU A 97 0.17 -15.80 -21.52
C LEU A 97 1.29 -16.75 -21.15
N VAL A 98 1.45 -17.11 -19.87
CA VAL A 98 2.50 -18.04 -19.42
C VAL A 98 2.27 -19.43 -20.00
N LEU A 99 1.03 -19.93 -19.93
CA LEU A 99 0.67 -21.25 -20.43
C LEU A 99 0.82 -21.36 -21.95
N SER A 100 0.66 -20.26 -22.70
CA SER A 100 0.92 -20.24 -24.16
C SER A 100 2.38 -20.50 -24.54
N LYS A 101 3.32 -20.45 -23.59
CA LYS A 101 4.77 -20.62 -23.82
C LYS A 101 5.28 -22.02 -23.48
N ILE A 102 4.40 -22.93 -23.05
CA ILE A 102 4.75 -24.29 -22.62
C ILE A 102 3.87 -25.33 -23.32
N SER A 103 4.19 -26.61 -23.19
CA SER A 103 3.38 -27.69 -23.77
C SER A 103 1.98 -27.75 -23.14
N THR A 104 0.99 -28.16 -23.93
CA THR A 104 -0.40 -28.33 -23.47
C THR A 104 -0.50 -29.29 -22.27
N GLU A 105 0.26 -30.38 -22.30
CA GLU A 105 0.33 -31.34 -21.20
C GLU A 105 0.81 -30.70 -19.89
N LEU A 106 1.91 -29.93 -19.94
CA LEU A 106 2.42 -29.23 -18.77
C LEU A 106 1.42 -28.17 -18.29
N ALA A 107 0.78 -27.45 -19.21
CA ALA A 107 -0.25 -26.47 -18.89
C ALA A 107 -1.45 -27.08 -18.15
N ASP A 108 -1.95 -28.22 -18.62
CA ASP A 108 -3.07 -28.91 -18.01
C ASP A 108 -2.71 -29.48 -16.63
N ASN A 109 -1.50 -30.03 -16.48
CA ASN A 109 -1.03 -30.52 -15.18
C ASN A 109 -0.79 -29.36 -14.18
N LEU A 110 -0.29 -28.22 -14.64
CA LEU A 110 -0.18 -27.01 -13.80
C LEU A 110 -1.55 -26.50 -13.34
N ARG A 111 -2.58 -26.55 -14.19
CA ARG A 111 -3.96 -26.22 -13.78
C ARG A 111 -4.50 -27.21 -12.76
N LYS A 112 -4.27 -28.52 -12.95
CA LYS A 112 -4.71 -29.58 -12.03
C LYS A 112 -4.08 -29.47 -10.65
N SER A 113 -2.77 -29.18 -10.57
CA SER A 113 -2.06 -28.93 -9.30
C SER A 113 -2.55 -27.68 -8.54
N GLY A 114 -3.38 -26.84 -9.17
CA GLY A 114 -3.92 -25.66 -8.51
C GLY A 114 -2.91 -24.52 -8.29
N LEU A 115 -1.72 -24.59 -8.90
CA LEU A 115 -0.64 -23.60 -8.75
C LEU A 115 -1.11 -22.15 -9.01
N PHE A 116 -2.10 -21.96 -9.89
CA PHE A 116 -2.65 -20.64 -10.23
C PHE A 116 -3.77 -20.16 -9.30
N LYS A 117 -4.38 -21.02 -8.47
CA LYS A 117 -5.55 -20.68 -7.64
C LYS A 117 -5.23 -19.72 -6.47
N HIS A 118 -3.96 -19.59 -6.11
CA HIS A 118 -3.52 -19.01 -4.83
C HIS A 118 -3.15 -17.52 -4.85
N ARG A 119 -3.28 -16.85 -5.99
CA ARG A 119 -2.91 -15.44 -6.13
C ARG A 119 -3.98 -14.46 -5.64
N ASN A 120 -5.23 -14.91 -5.45
CA ASN A 120 -6.34 -14.10 -4.93
C ASN A 120 -6.05 -13.45 -3.57
N LYS A 121 -5.24 -14.05 -2.68
CA LYS A 121 -4.90 -13.45 -1.38
C LYS A 121 -4.03 -12.19 -1.51
N ALA A 122 -3.25 -12.07 -2.59
CA ALA A 122 -2.45 -10.87 -2.83
C ALA A 122 -3.33 -9.64 -3.15
N MET A 123 -4.56 -9.85 -3.58
CA MET A 123 -5.54 -8.77 -3.74
C MET A 123 -5.96 -8.18 -2.39
N ASP A 124 -6.13 -9.02 -1.36
CA ASP A 124 -6.52 -8.56 -0.02
C ASP A 124 -5.47 -7.64 0.61
N ALA A 125 -4.21 -7.72 0.17
CA ALA A 125 -3.16 -6.78 0.58
C ALA A 125 -3.41 -5.32 0.13
N PHE A 126 -4.26 -5.11 -0.88
CA PHE A 126 -4.69 -3.77 -1.32
C PHE A 126 -5.94 -3.27 -0.58
N LYS A 127 -6.52 -4.08 0.31
CA LYS A 127 -7.56 -3.66 1.23
C LYS A 127 -6.92 -2.99 2.44
N PHE A 128 -7.38 -1.80 2.75
CA PHE A 128 -6.84 -0.98 3.81
C PHE A 128 -7.20 -1.58 5.18
N ASN A 129 -6.19 -1.86 6.00
CA ASN A 129 -6.39 -2.40 7.34
C ASN A 129 -6.65 -1.27 8.33
N LYS A 130 -7.93 -1.00 8.61
CA LYS A 130 -8.37 0.06 9.53
C LYS A 130 -7.87 -0.15 10.97
N ASP A 131 -7.78 -1.40 11.41
CA ASP A 131 -7.37 -1.75 12.79
C ASP A 131 -5.88 -1.50 13.03
N LYS A 132 -5.06 -1.63 12.00
CA LYS A 132 -3.61 -1.41 12.06
C LYS A 132 -3.18 -0.01 11.63
N PHE A 133 -4.12 0.85 11.28
CA PHE A 133 -3.85 2.21 10.83
C PHE A 133 -4.11 3.24 11.93
N ASP A 134 -3.19 4.17 12.08
CA ASP A 134 -3.34 5.31 12.96
C ASP A 134 -2.63 6.56 12.41
N ILE A 135 -3.06 7.73 12.87
CA ILE A 135 -2.56 9.03 12.43
C ILE A 135 -2.23 9.92 13.63
N SER A 136 -1.14 10.67 13.52
CA SER A 136 -0.76 11.60 14.59
C SER A 136 -1.61 12.87 14.53
N THR A 137 -2.32 13.17 15.62
CA THR A 137 -3.04 14.43 15.85
C THR A 137 -2.14 15.67 15.79
N ARG A 138 -0.81 15.50 15.90
CA ARG A 138 0.18 16.58 15.71
C ARG A 138 0.32 17.02 14.25
N VAL A 139 -0.02 16.16 13.30
CA VAL A 139 0.13 16.39 11.86
C VAL A 139 -1.23 16.59 11.20
N TRP A 140 -2.22 15.81 11.63
CA TRP A 140 -3.54 15.73 11.03
C TRP A 140 -4.59 16.32 11.94
N LYS A 141 -5.65 16.89 11.37
CA LYS A 141 -6.80 17.41 12.11
C LYS A 141 -7.45 16.31 12.96
N ASP A 142 -8.21 16.69 13.97
CA ASP A 142 -9.00 15.72 14.72
C ASP A 142 -10.23 15.29 13.90
N GLY A 143 -10.67 14.04 14.06
CA GLY A 143 -11.87 13.50 13.42
C GLY A 143 -11.77 13.22 11.91
N ILE A 144 -10.60 13.36 11.29
CA ILE A 144 -10.41 13.10 9.84
C ILE A 144 -9.89 11.69 9.50
N LYS A 145 -9.76 10.80 10.49
CA LYS A 145 -9.11 9.48 10.32
C LYS A 145 -9.79 8.69 9.20
N ALA A 146 -11.12 8.54 9.29
CA ALA A 146 -11.92 7.79 8.31
C ALA A 146 -11.74 8.34 6.88
N GLN A 147 -11.72 9.66 6.71
CA GLN A 147 -11.54 10.32 5.41
C GLN A 147 -10.15 10.07 4.83
N ILE A 148 -9.11 10.00 5.68
CA ILE A 148 -7.76 9.61 5.25
C ILE A 148 -7.74 8.13 4.85
N GLU A 149 -8.34 7.24 5.63
CA GLU A 149 -8.44 5.80 5.32
C GLU A 149 -9.10 5.59 3.94
N GLU A 150 -10.24 6.24 3.71
CA GLU A 150 -10.97 6.21 2.44
C GLU A 150 -10.14 6.78 1.29
N SER A 151 -9.47 7.91 1.50
CA SER A 151 -8.61 8.53 0.49
C SER A 151 -7.44 7.62 0.11
N VAL A 152 -6.82 6.95 1.09
CA VAL A 152 -5.73 6.01 0.85
C VAL A 152 -6.24 4.78 0.12
N GLN A 153 -7.36 4.19 0.57
CA GLN A 153 -7.97 3.06 -0.09
C GLN A 153 -8.29 3.38 -1.55
N LEU A 154 -8.92 4.52 -1.83
CA LEU A 154 -9.25 4.96 -3.18
C LEU A 154 -7.99 5.14 -4.03
N ALA A 155 -6.95 5.77 -3.50
CA ALA A 155 -5.70 5.97 -4.22
C ALA A 155 -4.97 4.66 -4.53
N VAL A 156 -4.89 3.74 -3.57
CA VAL A 156 -4.37 2.38 -3.79
C VAL A 156 -5.21 1.69 -4.87
N SER A 157 -6.53 1.87 -4.80
CA SER A 157 -7.48 1.24 -5.70
C SER A 157 -7.36 1.69 -7.14
N ASN A 158 -7.13 2.98 -7.33
CA ASN A 158 -6.94 3.62 -8.63
C ASN A 158 -5.50 3.54 -9.16
N GLY A 159 -4.58 2.89 -8.42
CA GLY A 159 -3.15 2.87 -8.78
C GLY A 159 -2.50 4.26 -8.77
N GLU A 160 -2.98 5.17 -7.92
CA GLU A 160 -2.50 6.54 -7.87
C GLU A 160 -1.09 6.66 -7.30
N SER A 161 -0.35 7.67 -7.79
CA SER A 161 0.95 8.00 -7.21
C SER A 161 0.81 8.63 -5.82
N ALA A 162 1.81 8.40 -4.96
CA ALA A 162 1.90 9.07 -3.66
C ALA A 162 1.91 10.61 -3.76
N GLN A 163 2.34 11.17 -4.89
CA GLN A 163 2.30 12.59 -5.18
C GLN A 163 0.88 13.09 -5.38
N LYS A 164 0.03 12.32 -6.06
CA LYS A 164 -1.39 12.65 -6.24
C LYS A 164 -2.14 12.54 -4.91
N LEU A 165 -2.04 11.40 -4.23
CA LEU A 165 -2.66 11.22 -2.91
C LEU A 165 -2.18 12.28 -1.91
N SER A 166 -0.90 12.63 -1.91
CA SER A 166 -0.39 13.74 -1.08
C SER A 166 -1.06 15.08 -1.38
N LYS A 167 -1.49 15.35 -2.61
CA LYS A 167 -2.20 16.59 -2.92
C LYS A 167 -3.58 16.59 -2.27
N ASP A 168 -4.27 15.47 -2.36
CA ASP A 168 -5.64 15.27 -1.89
C ASP A 168 -5.69 15.29 -0.35
N LEU A 169 -4.73 14.66 0.31
CA LEU A 169 -4.64 14.63 1.79
C LEU A 169 -4.26 15.96 2.45
N ARG A 170 -3.70 16.94 1.72
CA ARG A 170 -3.11 18.15 2.35
C ARG A 170 -4.13 18.95 3.14
N GLU A 171 -5.39 19.02 2.70
CA GLU A 171 -6.44 19.78 3.39
C GLU A 171 -6.81 19.17 4.75
N TYR A 172 -6.47 17.91 5.00
CA TYR A 172 -6.67 17.23 6.29
C TYR A 172 -5.55 17.49 7.31
N LEU A 173 -4.47 18.19 6.91
CA LEU A 173 -3.40 18.56 7.82
C LEU A 173 -3.83 19.67 8.78
N GLN A 174 -3.25 19.68 9.98
CA GLN A 174 -3.36 20.80 10.93
C GLN A 174 -2.96 22.12 10.26
N GLU A 175 -1.87 22.10 9.48
CA GLU A 175 -1.41 23.25 8.71
C GLU A 175 -1.27 22.88 7.22
N PRO A 176 -2.30 23.09 6.38
CA PRO A 176 -2.36 22.58 5.00
C PRO A 176 -1.47 23.36 3.99
N LYS A 177 -1.12 24.61 4.32
CA LYS A 177 -0.53 25.58 3.37
C LYS A 177 0.94 25.94 3.67
N LYS A 178 1.63 25.23 4.57
CA LYS A 178 3.05 25.50 4.89
C LYS A 178 3.95 24.97 3.78
N LEU A 179 4.55 25.89 3.03
CA LEU A 179 5.56 25.58 2.04
C LEU A 179 6.79 26.45 2.27
N PHE A 180 7.89 25.81 2.66
CA PHE A 180 9.16 26.48 2.87
C PHE A 180 10.16 26.09 1.79
N ARG A 181 10.70 27.09 1.10
CA ARG A 181 11.77 26.90 0.11
C ARG A 181 13.13 27.21 0.75
N ARG A 182 14.16 26.51 0.30
CA ARG A 182 15.54 26.91 0.53
C ARG A 182 15.92 27.99 -0.48
N ILE A 183 16.75 28.94 -0.04
CA ILE A 183 17.24 30.06 -0.84
C ILE A 183 18.74 29.83 -1.06
N ARG A 184 19.20 30.05 -2.29
CA ARG A 184 20.62 30.00 -2.61
C ARG A 184 21.30 31.26 -2.11
N ASP A 185 22.31 31.09 -1.27
CA ASP A 185 23.17 32.14 -0.79
C ASP A 185 24.06 32.65 -1.93
N LYS A 186 24.16 33.98 -2.08
CA LYS A 186 24.85 34.60 -3.22
C LYS A 186 26.37 34.50 -3.14
N GLU A 187 26.93 34.47 -1.93
CA GLU A 187 28.38 34.48 -1.70
C GLU A 187 28.94 33.05 -1.72
N THR A 188 28.24 32.13 -1.04
CA THR A 188 28.70 30.75 -0.84
C THR A 188 28.10 29.77 -1.86
N GLY A 189 27.02 30.15 -2.55
CA GLY A 189 26.26 29.26 -3.43
C GLY A 189 25.47 28.17 -2.71
N GLU A 190 25.54 28.08 -1.38
CA GLU A 190 24.85 27.08 -0.56
C GLU A 190 23.35 27.38 -0.40
N LEU A 191 22.54 26.32 -0.24
CA LEU A 191 21.12 26.40 0.05
C LEU A 191 20.87 26.59 1.55
N LYS A 192 20.40 27.77 1.94
CA LYS A 192 20.00 28.09 3.32
C LYS A 192 18.48 28.09 3.46
N LEU A 193 17.99 27.84 4.67
CA LEU A 193 16.57 28.01 4.98
C LEU A 193 16.17 29.49 4.81
N SER A 194 14.98 29.76 4.27
CA SER A 194 14.41 31.11 4.27
C SER A 194 14.19 31.62 5.70
N LYS A 195 14.08 32.94 5.89
CA LYS A 195 13.83 33.55 7.21
C LYS A 195 12.58 32.94 7.89
N ALA A 196 11.48 32.82 7.14
CA ALA A 196 10.26 32.18 7.64
C ALA A 196 10.47 30.69 8.01
N ALA A 197 11.23 29.94 7.21
CA ALA A 197 11.52 28.54 7.48
C ALA A 197 12.41 28.34 8.72
N LYS A 198 13.33 29.29 8.97
CA LYS A 198 14.16 29.30 10.18
C LYS A 198 13.36 29.63 11.42
N GLN A 199 12.34 30.48 11.34
CA GLN A 199 11.52 30.87 12.49
C GLN A 199 10.51 29.78 12.87
N TYR A 200 10.14 28.91 11.92
CA TYR A 200 9.13 27.89 12.13
C TYR A 200 9.73 26.55 12.60
N HIS A 201 9.28 26.09 13.77
CA HIS A 201 9.79 24.92 14.50
C HIS A 201 8.65 24.00 14.96
N PRO A 202 8.14 23.11 14.09
CA PRO A 202 6.98 22.27 14.42
C PRO A 202 7.27 21.09 15.37
N GLY A 203 8.51 20.98 15.84
CA GLY A 203 8.97 19.87 16.69
C GLY A 203 9.28 18.58 15.93
N GLN A 204 9.66 17.54 16.68
CA GLN A 204 10.06 16.24 16.11
C GLN A 204 8.89 15.53 15.43
N GLY A 205 9.12 14.85 14.31
CA GLY A 205 8.08 14.06 13.62
C GLY A 205 7.10 14.86 12.76
N VAL A 206 7.18 16.19 12.75
CA VAL A 206 6.39 17.06 11.88
C VAL A 206 7.34 17.77 10.91
N TYR A 207 7.14 17.57 9.60
CA TYR A 207 7.91 18.29 8.60
C TYR A 207 7.49 19.75 8.54
N ARG A 208 8.44 20.63 8.19
CA ARG A 208 8.13 22.04 7.90
C ARG A 208 7.15 22.21 6.74
N SER A 209 7.21 21.31 5.76
CA SER A 209 6.40 21.37 4.54
C SER A 209 5.16 20.49 4.68
N SER A 210 3.97 21.08 4.47
CA SER A 210 2.69 20.36 4.41
C SER A 210 2.72 19.25 3.37
N TYR A 211 3.35 19.50 2.22
CA TYR A 211 3.54 18.47 1.20
C TYR A 211 4.33 17.26 1.74
N MET A 212 5.40 17.48 2.51
CA MET A 212 6.19 16.37 3.05
C MET A 212 5.45 15.59 4.15
N ASN A 213 4.62 16.28 4.95
CA ASN A 213 3.75 15.62 5.93
C ASN A 213 2.74 14.70 5.24
N ALA A 214 1.97 15.22 4.27
CA ALA A 214 0.98 14.43 3.54
C ALA A 214 1.63 13.29 2.74
N ARG A 215 2.74 13.57 2.04
CA ARG A 215 3.46 12.55 1.27
C ARG A 215 4.03 11.44 2.13
N ARG A 216 4.36 11.69 3.41
CA ARG A 216 4.83 10.65 4.33
C ARG A 216 3.82 9.55 4.51
N LEU A 217 2.58 9.90 4.79
CA LEU A 217 1.52 8.92 4.92
C LEU A 217 1.25 8.28 3.56
N ALA A 218 1.01 9.09 2.53
CA ALA A 218 0.69 8.60 1.18
C ALA A 218 1.71 7.57 0.65
N ALA A 219 3.01 7.89 0.71
CA ALA A 219 4.04 6.99 0.21
C ALA A 219 4.22 5.75 1.09
N THR A 220 4.00 5.87 2.40
CA THR A 220 4.14 4.73 3.32
C THR A 220 3.01 3.73 3.07
N GLU A 221 1.76 4.18 3.07
CA GLU A 221 0.62 3.26 2.94
C GLU A 221 0.52 2.63 1.54
N ILE A 222 0.81 3.39 0.49
CA ILE A 222 0.89 2.84 -0.87
C ILE A 222 1.98 1.77 -0.92
N ASN A 223 3.20 2.07 -0.46
CA ASN A 223 4.29 1.10 -0.50
C ASN A 223 3.98 -0.14 0.34
N ASN A 224 3.38 0.02 1.53
CA ASN A 224 2.98 -1.10 2.39
C ASN A 224 2.05 -2.06 1.65
N SER A 225 1.05 -1.52 0.95
CA SER A 225 0.07 -2.32 0.18
C SER A 225 0.76 -3.15 -0.91
N TYR A 226 1.66 -2.53 -1.69
CA TYR A 226 2.43 -3.24 -2.71
C TYR A 226 3.38 -4.29 -2.11
N ARG A 227 4.07 -4.00 -1.00
CA ARG A 227 4.94 -4.97 -0.33
C ARG A 227 4.17 -6.15 0.23
N MET A 228 2.96 -5.92 0.72
CA MET A 228 2.11 -7.00 1.17
C MET A 228 1.59 -7.86 0.03
N ALA A 229 1.20 -7.26 -1.09
CA ALA A 229 0.79 -8.01 -2.26
C ALA A 229 1.93 -8.90 -2.79
N GLU A 230 3.15 -8.36 -2.85
CA GLU A 230 4.35 -9.13 -3.18
C GLU A 230 4.56 -10.30 -2.20
N TRP A 231 4.54 -10.03 -0.90
CA TRP A 231 4.75 -11.05 0.14
C TRP A 231 3.71 -12.17 0.07
N GLU A 232 2.42 -11.82 -0.04
CA GLU A 232 1.29 -12.76 -0.18
C GLU A 232 1.45 -13.62 -1.44
N SER A 233 1.84 -13.00 -2.56
CA SER A 233 2.06 -13.71 -3.82
C SER A 233 3.15 -14.78 -3.73
N TYR A 234 4.09 -14.61 -2.79
CA TYR A 234 5.16 -15.57 -2.59
C TYR A 234 4.69 -16.77 -1.76
N GLN A 235 3.80 -16.59 -0.78
CA GLN A 235 3.50 -17.56 0.28
C GLN A 235 3.16 -18.96 -0.23
N ASN A 236 2.41 -19.05 -1.34
CA ASN A 236 1.95 -20.34 -1.86
C ASN A 236 2.75 -20.84 -3.07
N ASN A 237 3.81 -20.14 -3.48
CA ASN A 237 4.66 -20.56 -4.58
C ASN A 237 5.79 -21.51 -4.10
N PRO A 238 5.79 -22.80 -4.48
CA PRO A 238 6.79 -23.78 -4.03
C PRO A 238 8.19 -23.51 -4.58
N VAL A 239 8.30 -22.78 -5.69
CA VAL A 239 9.58 -22.41 -6.31
C VAL A 239 10.27 -21.29 -5.53
N ILE A 240 9.56 -20.59 -4.65
CA ILE A 240 10.13 -19.50 -3.83
C ILE A 240 10.50 -20.03 -2.45
N VAL A 241 11.79 -19.94 -2.12
CA VAL A 241 12.39 -20.46 -0.87
C VAL A 241 12.62 -19.39 0.21
N GLY A 242 12.38 -18.13 -0.15
CA GLY A 242 12.57 -16.95 0.70
C GLY A 242 12.56 -15.68 -0.15
N PHE A 243 12.98 -14.55 0.41
CA PHE A 243 13.10 -13.31 -0.35
C PHE A 243 14.35 -12.52 0.05
N GLN A 244 14.83 -11.70 -0.87
CA GLN A 244 15.94 -10.79 -0.68
C GLN A 244 15.40 -9.37 -0.58
N ILE A 245 15.71 -8.69 0.52
CA ILE A 245 15.48 -7.26 0.69
C ILE A 245 16.73 -6.51 0.25
N ARG A 246 16.57 -5.51 -0.63
CA ARG A 246 17.67 -4.68 -1.16
C ARG A 246 17.37 -3.20 -0.97
N LEU A 247 18.44 -2.42 -0.81
CA LEU A 247 18.34 -0.97 -0.84
C LEU A 247 17.77 -0.50 -2.18
N SER A 248 17.00 0.59 -2.13
CA SER A 248 16.63 1.33 -3.33
C SER A 248 17.88 1.89 -4.00
N ASN A 249 17.92 1.95 -5.33
CA ASN A 249 18.94 2.71 -6.07
C ASN A 249 18.93 4.22 -5.70
N ASN A 250 17.90 4.69 -4.99
CA ASN A 250 17.78 6.04 -4.48
C ASN A 250 17.73 6.08 -2.93
N HIS A 251 18.50 5.23 -2.27
CA HIS A 251 18.75 5.27 -0.82
C HIS A 251 19.76 6.40 -0.50
N THR A 252 19.29 7.63 -0.71
CA THR A 252 20.06 8.86 -0.54
C THR A 252 19.21 9.92 0.14
N LEU A 253 19.85 10.88 0.81
CA LEU A 253 19.22 12.11 1.25
C LEU A 253 19.78 13.29 0.47
N LYS A 254 18.93 14.29 0.20
CA LYS A 254 19.42 15.55 -0.33
C LYS A 254 20.19 16.29 0.77
N ASN A 255 21.47 16.54 0.53
CA ASN A 255 22.27 17.38 1.40
C ASN A 255 21.60 18.76 1.52
N PRO A 256 21.31 19.22 2.74
CA PRO A 256 20.56 20.45 2.91
C PRO A 256 21.32 21.71 2.48
N LYS A 257 22.66 21.67 2.46
CA LYS A 257 23.54 22.78 2.04
C LYS A 257 23.76 22.76 0.53
N THR A 258 24.09 21.62 -0.05
CA THR A 258 24.47 21.54 -1.48
C THR A 258 23.27 21.26 -2.39
N GLY A 259 22.19 20.67 -1.85
CA GLY A 259 21.02 20.21 -2.59
C GLY A 259 21.23 18.92 -3.38
N LYS A 260 22.45 18.37 -3.37
CA LYS A 260 22.84 17.15 -4.08
C LYS A 260 22.42 15.90 -3.27
N PRO A 261 22.06 14.79 -3.93
CA PRO A 261 21.85 13.52 -3.25
C PRO A 261 23.18 12.98 -2.70
N GLU A 262 23.18 12.54 -1.45
CA GLU A 262 24.31 11.89 -0.78
C GLU A 262 23.84 10.56 -0.17
N PRO A 263 24.71 9.52 -0.14
CA PRO A 263 24.42 8.26 0.52
C PRO A 263 23.94 8.49 1.95
N PHE A 264 22.89 7.78 2.33
CA PHE A 264 22.32 7.87 3.67
C PHE A 264 22.44 6.52 4.32
N ILE A 265 23.02 6.45 5.51
CA ILE A 265 23.11 5.20 6.28
C ILE A 265 21.98 5.20 7.29
N ASP A 266 21.10 4.20 7.20
CA ASP A 266 20.02 3.96 8.15
C ASP A 266 19.84 2.46 8.43
N ILE A 267 18.74 2.11 9.12
CA ILE A 267 18.39 0.72 9.44
C ILE A 267 18.38 -0.20 8.20
N CYS A 268 18.03 0.31 7.02
CA CYS A 268 17.98 -0.47 5.79
C CYS A 268 19.34 -1.04 5.41
N ASP A 269 20.43 -0.32 5.68
CA ASP A 269 21.79 -0.77 5.38
C ASP A 269 22.17 -2.03 6.17
N TYR A 270 21.68 -2.11 7.40
CA TYR A 270 21.89 -3.25 8.29
C TYR A 270 20.88 -4.36 8.04
N ALA A 271 19.67 -4.00 7.62
CA ALA A 271 18.55 -4.89 7.43
C ALA A 271 18.42 -5.46 6.00
N GLN A 272 19.18 -4.98 5.02
CA GLN A 272 19.23 -5.64 3.71
C GLN A 272 19.82 -7.06 3.84
N GLY A 273 19.28 -8.00 3.07
CA GLY A 273 19.72 -9.39 3.16
C GLY A 273 18.64 -10.39 2.74
N ARG A 274 18.93 -11.67 2.97
CA ARG A 274 18.00 -12.77 2.72
C ARG A 274 17.12 -12.99 3.94
N TYR A 275 15.86 -13.29 3.71
CA TYR A 275 14.85 -13.48 4.73
C TYR A 275 14.01 -14.73 4.46
N PRO A 276 13.55 -15.40 5.52
CA PRO A 276 12.59 -16.48 5.42
C PRO A 276 11.26 -16.01 4.88
N LYS A 277 10.54 -16.93 4.24
CA LYS A 277 9.26 -16.66 3.57
C LYS A 277 8.16 -16.20 4.53
N ASP A 278 8.19 -16.65 5.79
CA ASP A 278 7.25 -16.29 6.85
C ASP A 278 7.58 -14.94 7.53
N PHE A 279 8.70 -14.29 7.19
CA PHE A 279 8.99 -12.94 7.70
C PHE A 279 8.15 -11.91 6.94
N VAL A 280 7.38 -11.10 7.65
CA VAL A 280 6.49 -10.08 7.08
C VAL A 280 7.22 -8.73 7.04
N TRP A 281 7.36 -8.14 5.84
CA TRP A 281 8.09 -6.87 5.66
C TRP A 281 7.29 -5.83 4.86
N TYR A 282 7.01 -4.68 5.48
CA TYR A 282 6.33 -3.52 4.83
C TYR A 282 7.33 -2.44 4.40
N GLY A 283 8.54 -2.50 4.96
CA GLY A 283 9.49 -1.39 4.99
C GLY A 283 10.10 -1.26 6.38
N TRP A 284 11.28 -0.65 6.46
CA TRP A 284 12.00 -0.49 7.73
C TRP A 284 11.65 0.81 8.45
N HIS A 285 11.13 1.80 7.71
CA HIS A 285 10.76 3.12 8.22
C HIS A 285 9.74 3.77 7.26
N PRO A 286 9.07 4.85 7.68
CA PRO A 286 8.20 5.62 6.77
C PRO A 286 8.99 6.13 5.55
N HIS A 287 8.34 6.20 4.38
CA HIS A 287 9.00 6.45 3.08
C HIS A 287 10.08 5.43 2.68
N CYS A 288 10.09 4.22 3.24
CA CYS A 288 11.03 3.20 2.76
C CYS A 288 10.80 2.92 1.27
N ARG A 289 11.88 2.96 0.49
CA ARG A 289 11.88 2.71 -0.97
C ARG A 289 12.61 1.42 -1.34
N CYS A 290 13.11 0.71 -0.33
CA CYS A 290 13.76 -0.58 -0.51
C CYS A 290 12.81 -1.54 -1.21
N ILE A 291 13.39 -2.57 -1.82
CA ILE A 291 12.65 -3.52 -2.65
C ILE A 291 12.79 -4.93 -2.09
N MET A 292 11.77 -5.74 -2.32
CA MET A 292 11.76 -7.17 -2.04
C MET A 292 11.76 -7.92 -3.37
N THR A 293 12.60 -8.94 -3.50
CA THR A 293 12.67 -9.80 -4.68
C THR A 293 12.67 -11.26 -4.24
N PRO A 294 11.96 -12.16 -4.94
CA PRO A 294 11.91 -13.56 -4.55
C PRO A 294 13.28 -14.22 -4.71
N ILE A 295 13.57 -15.19 -3.84
CA ILE A 295 14.69 -16.12 -4.01
C ILE A 295 14.08 -17.44 -4.49
N PHE A 296 14.51 -17.89 -5.66
CA PHE A 296 14.05 -19.14 -6.23
C PHE A 296 14.84 -20.34 -5.72
N ALA A 297 14.20 -21.51 -5.71
CA ALA A 297 14.83 -22.81 -5.53
C ALA A 297 15.91 -23.05 -6.61
N THR A 298 16.76 -24.08 -6.41
CA THR A 298 17.78 -24.40 -7.40
C THR A 298 17.15 -24.92 -8.68
N GLN A 299 17.89 -24.93 -9.79
CA GLN A 299 17.37 -25.45 -11.05
C GLN A 299 17.05 -26.95 -10.96
N GLU A 300 17.81 -27.71 -10.16
CA GLU A 300 17.55 -29.12 -9.89
C GLU A 300 16.22 -29.31 -9.15
N ASP A 301 15.97 -28.52 -8.10
CA ASP A 301 14.70 -28.55 -7.37
C ASP A 301 13.52 -28.17 -8.27
N ILE A 302 13.69 -27.14 -9.12
CA ILE A 302 12.66 -26.70 -10.07
C ILE A 302 12.39 -27.78 -11.13
N ALA A 303 13.43 -28.44 -11.64
CA ALA A 303 13.29 -29.55 -12.57
C ALA A 303 12.54 -30.73 -11.91
N ALA A 304 12.88 -31.06 -10.66
CA ALA A 304 12.19 -32.09 -9.90
C ALA A 304 10.71 -31.74 -9.64
N MET A 305 10.40 -30.47 -9.32
CA MET A 305 9.02 -30.00 -9.18
C MET A 305 8.27 -30.12 -10.51
N THR A 306 8.91 -29.78 -11.63
CA THR A 306 8.34 -29.88 -12.97
C THR A 306 8.03 -31.33 -13.32
N GLN A 307 8.96 -32.26 -13.02
CA GLN A 307 8.71 -33.68 -13.22
C GLN A 307 7.57 -34.20 -12.33
N ALA A 308 7.49 -33.78 -11.06
CA ALA A 308 6.39 -34.13 -10.18
C ALA A 308 5.04 -33.69 -10.78
N ILE A 309 4.96 -32.48 -11.35
CA ILE A 309 3.77 -31.98 -12.04
C ILE A 309 3.43 -32.84 -13.27
N LEU A 310 4.42 -33.20 -14.09
CA LEU A 310 4.21 -34.08 -15.25
C LEU A 310 3.71 -35.48 -14.84
N ASP A 311 4.19 -36.01 -13.72
CA ASP A 311 3.71 -37.25 -13.12
C ASP A 311 2.29 -37.14 -12.49
N GLY A 312 1.66 -35.97 -12.52
CA GLY A 312 0.37 -35.70 -11.87
C GLY A 312 0.45 -35.58 -10.33
N LYS A 313 1.65 -35.32 -9.79
CA LYS A 313 1.90 -35.08 -8.36
C LYS A 313 2.00 -33.58 -8.07
N GLU A 314 1.83 -33.22 -6.80
CA GLU A 314 1.99 -31.84 -6.35
C GLU A 314 3.47 -31.42 -6.32
N PRO A 315 3.84 -30.22 -6.80
CA PRO A 315 5.23 -29.75 -6.76
C PRO A 315 5.78 -29.62 -5.33
N THR A 316 4.91 -29.49 -4.33
CA THR A 316 5.26 -29.40 -2.90
C THR A 316 5.83 -30.71 -2.34
N THR A 317 5.77 -31.83 -3.08
CA THR A 317 6.47 -33.06 -2.69
C THR A 317 7.99 -32.90 -2.73
N VAL A 318 8.49 -31.98 -3.55
CA VAL A 318 9.90 -31.58 -3.57
C VAL A 318 10.13 -30.55 -2.46
N LYS A 319 11.09 -30.82 -1.58
CA LYS A 319 11.41 -29.97 -0.43
C LYS A 319 12.73 -29.25 -0.67
N PRO A 320 12.72 -28.07 -1.34
CA PRO A 320 13.94 -27.33 -1.59
C PRO A 320 14.53 -26.78 -0.28
N LYS A 321 15.81 -26.40 -0.32
CA LYS A 321 16.46 -25.76 0.82
C LYS A 321 15.87 -24.36 1.06
N MET A 322 15.14 -24.21 2.17
CA MET A 322 14.52 -22.95 2.57
C MET A 322 15.51 -21.97 3.20
N ILE A 323 15.27 -20.67 3.04
CA ILE A 323 15.93 -19.64 3.87
C ILE A 323 15.26 -19.64 5.25
N THR A 324 16.04 -19.83 6.30
CA THR A 324 15.55 -20.00 7.69
C THR A 324 15.95 -18.87 8.63
N ASP A 325 16.99 -18.12 8.29
CA ASP A 325 17.56 -17.10 9.15
C ASP A 325 17.44 -15.70 8.55
N ILE A 326 17.36 -14.71 9.43
CA ILE A 326 17.40 -13.28 9.09
C ILE A 326 18.85 -12.78 9.18
N PRO A 327 19.20 -11.63 8.58
CA PRO A 327 20.57 -11.16 8.52
C PRO A 327 21.19 -10.87 9.91
N ASP A 328 22.38 -11.41 10.18
CA ASP A 328 23.11 -11.17 11.44
C ASP A 328 23.39 -9.70 11.73
N LYS A 329 23.67 -8.91 10.68
CA LYS A 329 23.87 -7.47 10.79
C LYS A 329 22.62 -6.78 11.35
N PHE A 330 21.44 -7.25 10.94
CA PHE A 330 20.18 -6.71 11.41
C PHE A 330 19.93 -7.06 12.88
N ILE A 331 20.19 -8.32 13.25
CA ILE A 331 20.09 -8.79 14.65
C ILE A 331 20.98 -7.93 15.54
N LYS A 332 22.26 -7.77 15.19
CA LYS A 332 23.22 -6.95 15.95
C LYS A 332 22.78 -5.49 16.06
N TRP A 333 22.31 -4.91 14.95
CA TRP A 333 21.80 -3.54 14.94
C TRP A 333 20.61 -3.39 15.90
N SER A 334 19.64 -4.31 15.85
CA SER A 334 18.45 -4.28 16.70
C SER A 334 18.81 -4.43 18.18
N GLN A 335 19.71 -5.34 18.53
CA GLN A 335 20.18 -5.53 19.90
C GLN A 335 20.88 -4.27 20.45
N THR A 336 21.71 -3.63 19.61
CA THR A 336 22.38 -2.36 19.98
C THR A 336 21.36 -1.25 20.28
N HIS A 337 20.24 -1.21 19.57
CA HIS A 337 19.20 -0.18 19.71
C HIS A 337 18.03 -0.60 20.62
N LYS A 338 18.14 -1.73 21.32
CA LYS A 338 17.06 -2.34 22.11
C LYS A 338 16.41 -1.37 23.11
N LYS A 339 17.22 -0.61 23.84
CA LYS A 339 16.74 0.36 24.84
C LYS A 339 15.94 1.50 24.20
N GLN A 340 16.40 2.00 23.05
CA GLN A 340 15.73 3.07 22.32
C GLN A 340 14.38 2.59 21.78
N ILE A 341 14.35 1.44 21.11
CA ILE A 341 13.14 0.89 20.51
C ILE A 341 12.09 0.55 21.57
N SER A 342 12.51 0.01 22.72
CA SER A 342 11.61 -0.28 23.85
C SER A 342 10.96 0.98 24.46
N GLY A 343 11.50 2.17 24.18
CA GLY A 343 10.97 3.45 24.64
C GLY A 343 10.04 4.14 23.64
N TRP A 344 9.83 3.57 22.44
CA TRP A 344 8.93 4.18 21.45
C TRP A 344 7.47 3.96 21.81
N SER A 345 6.65 4.97 21.57
CA SER A 345 5.20 4.90 21.79
C SER A 345 4.52 3.94 20.81
N ALA A 346 5.10 3.73 19.63
CA ALA A 346 4.67 2.78 18.63
C ALA A 346 5.85 1.91 18.21
N LEU A 347 5.65 0.60 18.24
CA LEU A 347 6.67 -0.36 17.86
C LEU A 347 6.77 -0.46 16.32
N PRO A 348 7.95 -0.76 15.76
CA PRO A 348 8.11 -0.92 14.32
C PRO A 348 7.34 -2.12 13.78
N TYR A 349 6.85 -2.03 12.54
CA TYR A 349 6.14 -3.13 11.88
C TYR A 349 6.93 -4.43 11.77
N TYR A 350 8.25 -4.36 11.59
CA TYR A 350 9.09 -5.55 11.55
C TYR A 350 9.16 -6.28 12.91
N VAL A 351 8.74 -5.63 14.00
CA VAL A 351 8.58 -6.25 15.32
C VAL A 351 7.14 -6.78 15.46
N THR A 352 6.15 -5.92 15.26
CA THR A 352 4.73 -6.25 15.53
C THR A 352 4.16 -7.29 14.58
N ASN A 353 4.63 -7.35 13.33
CA ASN A 353 4.19 -8.37 12.37
C ASN A 353 5.00 -9.67 12.45
N ASN A 354 6.06 -9.72 13.26
CA ASN A 354 6.98 -10.86 13.32
C ASN A 354 7.26 -11.30 14.77
N PRO A 355 6.24 -11.66 15.57
CA PRO A 355 6.41 -11.97 16.99
C PRO A 355 7.46 -13.07 17.24
N LYS A 356 7.44 -14.15 16.44
CA LYS A 356 8.46 -15.23 16.47
C LYS A 356 9.89 -14.72 16.35
N TYR A 357 10.15 -13.80 15.43
CA TYR A 357 11.49 -13.24 15.21
C TYR A 357 11.84 -12.21 16.28
N ALA A 358 10.86 -11.42 16.72
CA ALA A 358 11.04 -10.46 17.79
C ALA A 358 11.41 -11.14 19.12
N GLU A 359 10.77 -12.26 19.44
CA GLU A 359 11.04 -13.05 20.65
C GLU A 359 12.44 -13.66 20.57
N LYS A 360 12.77 -14.28 19.42
CA LYS A 360 14.06 -14.95 19.23
C LYS A 360 15.25 -13.99 19.18
N TYR A 361 15.13 -12.85 18.50
CA TYR A 361 16.29 -12.04 18.13
C TYR A 361 16.29 -10.62 18.69
N PHE A 362 15.11 -10.00 18.85
CA PHE A 362 15.02 -8.57 19.16
C PHE A 362 14.76 -8.29 20.65
N ILE A 363 14.28 -9.29 21.42
CA ILE A 363 14.03 -9.32 22.88
C ILE A 363 13.76 -7.94 23.46
N TYR A 364 12.52 -7.46 23.38
CA TYR A 364 12.13 -6.18 23.99
C TYR A 364 11.27 -6.45 25.23
N PRO A 365 11.62 -5.95 26.44
CA PRO A 365 10.92 -6.28 27.69
C PRO A 365 9.42 -5.93 27.73
N LYS A 366 8.95 -5.09 26.78
CA LYS A 366 7.57 -4.63 26.66
C LYS A 366 6.79 -5.26 25.50
N VAL A 367 7.43 -6.00 24.59
CA VAL A 367 6.78 -6.47 23.36
C VAL A 367 5.84 -7.66 23.59
N PHE A 368 6.03 -8.41 24.69
CA PHE A 368 5.27 -9.64 24.95
C PHE A 368 4.52 -9.63 26.29
N LYS A 369 4.34 -8.46 26.93
CA LYS A 369 3.60 -8.38 28.19
C LYS A 369 2.07 -8.36 27.99
N ASP A 370 1.61 -7.93 26.81
CA ASP A 370 0.19 -7.70 26.52
C ASP A 370 -0.23 -8.21 25.11
N LEU A 371 0.47 -9.21 24.55
CA LEU A 371 0.07 -9.87 23.29
C LEU A 371 -0.85 -11.05 23.53
#